data_AF-A0A5N5D9E2-F1
#
_entry.id   AF-A0A5N5D9E2-F1
#
_cell.length_a   1.000
_cell.length_b   1.000
_cell.length_c   1.000
_cell.angle_alpha   90.00
_cell.angle_beta   90.00
_cell.angle_gamma   90.00
#
_symmetry.space_group_name_H-M   'P 1'
#
loop_
_entity.id
_entity.type
_entity.pdbx_description
1 polymer ?
#
loop_
_entity_poly.entity_id
_entity_poly.type
_entity_poly.pdbx_seq_one_letter_code
_entity_poly.pdbx_strand_id
1 'polypeptide(L)'
;MQPSIRPAVAAARRVATSLTPLRTAAIRPLALAPVVTPLSNNAFAPRPFSSSAAVLSSAGGLPLPINLPKWLAENSHLLQPPVNNYCVTNEHMTVMIVGGPNARTDYHINGTPEWFYQYKGRMLLKVIDEDHDSPTKPFRDIYINEGEMFLLPPNVPHNPVRFANTVGIVLEQPRPEGSVDRLRWYCQGCGGQVHEKSFHCTNLGTQIKEAVNAFKEDEQARTCKKCGTLCDVVPKQTS
;
A
#
# COMPACT_ATOMS: atom_id res chain seq x y z
N MET A 1 32.48 -16.84 39.72
CA MET A 1 33.45 -16.74 38.61
C MET A 1 33.00 -15.60 37.70
N GLN A 2 33.58 -14.41 37.89
CA GLN A 2 33.34 -13.22 37.06
C GLN A 2 34.53 -13.04 36.12
N PRO A 3 34.37 -12.66 34.84
CA PRO A 3 35.49 -12.30 34.00
C PRO A 3 35.87 -10.82 34.13
N SER A 4 37.17 -10.63 34.34
CA SER A 4 37.96 -9.42 34.48
C SER A 4 37.81 -8.40 33.36
N ILE A 5 37.52 -7.15 33.72
CA ILE A 5 37.64 -5.94 32.89
C ILE A 5 39.11 -5.49 32.88
N ARG A 6 39.70 -5.25 31.69
CA ARG A 6 41.00 -4.57 31.54
C ARG A 6 40.81 -3.20 30.85
N PRO A 7 41.55 -2.15 31.25
CA PRO A 7 41.40 -0.82 30.68
C PRO A 7 42.26 -0.65 29.41
N ALA A 8 41.72 0.03 28.40
CA ALA A 8 42.47 0.46 27.21
C ALA A 8 43.06 1.86 27.45
N VAL A 9 44.37 1.96 27.31
CA VAL A 9 45.17 3.18 27.48
C VAL A 9 45.14 4.01 26.19
N ALA A 10 44.94 5.32 26.36
CA ALA A 10 44.96 6.31 25.31
C ALA A 10 46.37 6.54 24.74
N ALA A 11 46.48 6.62 23.41
CA ALA A 11 47.68 7.12 22.72
C ALA A 11 47.30 8.32 21.84
N ALA A 12 47.75 9.49 22.25
CA ALA A 12 47.69 10.73 21.48
C ALA A 12 48.76 10.73 20.39
N ARG A 13 48.42 11.14 19.17
CA ARG A 13 49.39 11.52 18.13
C ARG A 13 48.96 12.83 17.47
N ARG A 14 49.83 13.84 17.54
CA ARG A 14 49.65 15.17 16.95
C ARG A 14 50.00 15.18 15.46
N VAL A 15 49.08 15.75 14.69
CA VAL A 15 49.18 16.75 13.60
C VAL A 15 50.33 16.64 12.57
N ALA A 16 49.95 16.54 11.30
CA ALA A 16 50.58 17.27 10.21
C ALA A 16 49.48 17.83 9.28
N THR A 17 49.29 19.14 9.33
CA THR A 17 48.45 19.95 8.44
C THR A 17 49.17 20.18 7.12
N SER A 18 48.60 19.71 6.01
CA SER A 18 49.02 20.09 4.65
C SER A 18 47.92 20.94 4.02
N LEU A 19 48.19 22.24 3.92
CA LEU A 19 47.39 23.23 3.20
C LEU A 19 47.67 23.12 1.70
N THR A 20 46.67 22.69 0.93
CA THR A 20 46.65 22.84 -0.53
C THR A 20 45.76 24.03 -0.92
N PRO A 21 46.21 24.92 -1.82
CA PRO A 21 45.50 26.17 -2.12
C PRO A 21 44.25 25.91 -2.99
N LEU A 22 43.17 26.64 -2.68
CA LEU A 22 41.96 26.73 -3.48
C LEU A 22 42.29 27.28 -4.88
N ARG A 23 41.93 26.53 -5.93
CA ARG A 23 41.82 27.07 -7.28
C ARG A 23 40.42 27.64 -7.48
N THR A 24 40.36 28.95 -7.60
CA THR A 24 39.20 29.75 -7.99
C THR A 24 38.84 29.41 -9.45
N ALA A 25 37.71 28.74 -9.67
CA ALA A 25 37.11 28.62 -11.00
C ALA A 25 36.15 29.80 -11.20
N ALA A 26 36.44 30.61 -12.21
CA ALA A 26 35.66 31.78 -12.57
C ALA A 26 34.25 31.40 -13.03
N ILE A 27 33.26 32.00 -12.39
CA ILE A 27 31.85 31.96 -12.77
C ILE A 27 31.68 32.90 -13.96
N ARG A 28 31.35 32.35 -15.14
CA ARG A 28 30.87 33.13 -16.29
C ARG A 28 29.34 33.21 -16.21
N PRO A 29 28.73 34.41 -16.26
CA PRO A 29 27.29 34.53 -16.33
C PRO A 29 26.83 34.17 -17.74
N LEU A 30 25.97 33.16 -17.86
CA LEU A 30 25.27 32.86 -19.10
C LEU A 30 23.98 33.70 -19.13
N ALA A 31 23.87 34.53 -20.16
CA ALA A 31 22.78 35.46 -20.37
C ALA A 31 21.42 34.75 -20.51
N LEU A 32 20.40 35.27 -19.83
CA LEU A 32 19.00 34.94 -20.05
C LEU A 32 18.55 35.55 -21.39
N ALA A 33 18.05 34.71 -22.30
CA ALA A 33 17.24 35.13 -23.44
C ALA A 33 15.76 34.87 -23.13
N PRO A 34 14.84 35.82 -23.41
CA PRO A 34 13.42 35.62 -23.21
C PRO A 34 12.86 34.85 -24.40
N VAL A 35 12.38 33.63 -24.20
CA VAL A 35 11.55 32.94 -25.18
C VAL A 35 10.10 33.16 -24.77
N VAL A 36 9.47 34.12 -25.46
CA VAL A 36 8.03 34.32 -25.49
C VAL A 36 7.49 33.40 -26.58
N THR A 37 6.69 32.41 -26.22
CA THR A 37 5.82 31.70 -27.16
C THR A 37 4.41 31.58 -26.57
N PRO A 38 3.37 31.70 -27.43
CA PRO A 38 2.03 32.04 -27.00
C PRO A 38 1.27 30.85 -26.44
N LEU A 39 0.36 31.16 -25.50
CA LEU A 39 -0.68 30.28 -24.99
C LEU A 39 -1.54 29.73 -26.15
N SER A 40 -1.43 28.43 -26.39
CA SER A 40 -2.42 27.68 -27.14
C SER A 40 -3.36 27.01 -26.15
N ASN A 41 -4.57 27.57 -26.04
CA ASN A 41 -5.74 26.89 -25.48
C ASN A 41 -6.01 25.65 -26.32
N ASN A 42 -5.86 24.47 -25.73
CA ASN A 42 -6.55 23.29 -26.22
C ASN A 42 -7.15 22.51 -25.06
N ALA A 43 -8.48 22.56 -25.05
CA ALA A 43 -9.47 21.76 -24.37
C ALA A 43 -8.95 20.51 -23.63
N PHE A 44 -9.25 20.48 -22.32
CA PHE A 44 -9.40 19.25 -21.54
C PHE A 44 -10.48 18.36 -22.19
N ALA A 45 -10.05 17.40 -23.00
CA ALA A 45 -10.86 16.25 -23.33
C ALA A 45 -10.65 15.18 -22.22
N PRO A 46 -11.71 14.60 -21.64
CA PRO A 46 -11.57 13.54 -20.66
C PRO A 46 -11.04 12.29 -21.38
N ARG A 47 -9.82 11.87 -21.05
CA ARG A 47 -9.30 10.59 -21.50
C ARG A 47 -10.11 9.47 -20.81
N PRO A 48 -10.59 8.46 -21.54
CA PRO A 48 -11.27 7.33 -20.92
C PRO A 48 -10.30 6.60 -19.99
N PHE A 49 -10.79 6.22 -18.82
CA PHE A 49 -10.09 5.40 -17.84
C PHE A 49 -9.57 4.12 -18.51
N SER A 50 -8.24 4.01 -18.66
CA SER A 50 -7.62 2.73 -18.99
C SER A 50 -7.48 1.93 -17.70
N SER A 51 -8.43 1.00 -17.50
CA SER A 51 -8.15 -0.18 -16.69
C SER A 51 -7.00 -0.91 -17.38
N SER A 52 -5.81 -0.92 -16.79
CA SER A 52 -4.70 -1.74 -17.27
C SER A 52 -4.99 -3.20 -16.95
N ALA A 53 -5.87 -3.80 -17.74
CA ALA A 53 -5.88 -5.24 -17.93
C ALA A 53 -4.60 -5.58 -18.72
N ALA A 54 -3.57 -6.07 -18.03
CA ALA A 54 -2.45 -6.69 -18.71
C ALA A 54 -2.83 -8.15 -19.00
N VAL A 55 -3.00 -8.40 -20.29
CA VAL A 55 -3.15 -9.69 -20.93
C VAL A 55 -1.86 -10.49 -20.72
N LEU A 56 -1.93 -11.55 -19.93
CA LEU A 56 -1.11 -12.75 -20.13
C LEU A 56 -2.04 -13.93 -20.45
N SER A 57 -2.99 -13.71 -21.36
CA SER A 57 -3.71 -14.83 -21.97
C SER A 57 -2.82 -15.40 -23.06
N SER A 58 -2.28 -16.60 -22.82
CA SER A 58 -1.51 -17.30 -23.83
C SER A 58 -2.45 -17.91 -24.87
N ALA A 59 -2.17 -17.60 -26.12
CA ALA A 59 -2.18 -18.64 -27.14
C ALA A 59 -1.23 -19.78 -26.68
N GLY A 60 -1.79 -20.86 -26.12
CA GLY A 60 -1.25 -22.23 -26.15
C GLY A 60 0.13 -22.55 -25.53
N GLY A 61 0.70 -21.77 -24.60
CA GLY A 61 2.01 -22.08 -23.99
C GLY A 61 2.17 -21.61 -22.54
N LEU A 62 3.01 -22.31 -21.76
CA LEU A 62 3.29 -21.94 -20.36
C LEU A 62 3.95 -20.55 -20.28
N PRO A 63 3.50 -19.66 -19.37
CA PRO A 63 4.10 -18.34 -19.22
C PRO A 63 5.53 -18.43 -18.66
N LEU A 64 6.39 -17.48 -19.04
CA LEU A 64 7.75 -17.39 -18.51
C LEU A 64 7.75 -16.89 -17.05
N PRO A 65 8.68 -17.37 -16.20
CA PRO A 65 8.84 -16.84 -14.85
C PRO A 65 9.17 -15.34 -14.86
N ILE A 66 8.66 -14.62 -13.86
CA ILE A 66 8.95 -13.20 -13.67
C ILE A 66 10.14 -13.03 -12.72
N ASN A 67 11.17 -12.31 -13.18
CA ASN A 67 12.21 -11.81 -12.30
C ASN A 67 11.72 -10.53 -11.62
N LEU A 68 11.30 -10.64 -10.35
CA LEU A 68 10.70 -9.52 -9.62
C LEU A 68 11.62 -8.27 -9.55
N PRO A 69 12.92 -8.36 -9.20
CA PRO A 69 13.81 -7.19 -9.23
C PRO A 69 13.85 -6.47 -10.58
N LYS A 70 13.96 -7.22 -11.69
CA LYS A 70 13.96 -6.65 -13.04
C LYS A 70 12.62 -6.01 -13.36
N TRP A 71 11.52 -6.71 -13.05
CA TRP A 71 10.17 -6.18 -13.26
C TRP A 71 9.97 -4.87 -12.50
N LEU A 72 10.43 -4.78 -11.25
CA LEU A 72 10.35 -3.56 -10.45
C LEU A 72 11.16 -2.41 -11.06
N ALA A 73 12.37 -2.67 -11.57
CA ALA A 73 13.18 -1.64 -12.22
C ALA A 73 12.45 -0.99 -13.41
N GLU A 74 11.63 -1.76 -14.13
CA GLU A 74 10.89 -1.32 -15.31
C GLU A 74 9.50 -0.75 -14.94
N ASN A 75 8.83 -1.30 -13.91
CA ASN A 75 7.39 -1.13 -13.67
C ASN A 75 7.01 -0.53 -12.32
N SER A 76 7.97 -0.13 -11.46
CA SER A 76 7.65 0.45 -10.13
C SER A 76 6.75 1.69 -10.18
N HIS A 77 6.69 2.37 -11.32
CA HIS A 77 5.78 3.50 -11.55
C HIS A 77 4.29 3.09 -11.51
N LEU A 78 3.96 1.83 -11.79
CA LEU A 78 2.61 1.26 -11.70
C LEU A 78 2.17 0.98 -10.26
N LEU A 79 3.08 1.11 -9.29
CA LEU A 79 2.83 0.81 -7.88
C LEU A 79 2.62 2.08 -7.03
N GLN A 80 2.45 3.23 -7.67
CA GLN A 80 2.23 4.53 -7.03
C GLN A 80 0.74 4.90 -7.03
N PRO A 81 0.27 5.77 -6.10
CA PRO A 81 -1.09 6.30 -6.16
C PRO A 81 -1.46 6.87 -7.54
N PRO A 82 -2.74 6.79 -7.96
CA PRO A 82 -3.91 6.33 -7.19
C PRO A 82 -4.17 4.81 -7.28
N VAL A 83 -3.41 4.08 -8.10
CA VAL A 83 -3.53 2.62 -8.26
C VAL A 83 -2.19 2.01 -7.90
N ASN A 84 -2.10 1.48 -6.68
CA ASN A 84 -0.84 1.02 -6.11
C ASN A 84 -0.64 -0.50 -6.22
N ASN A 85 -1.49 -1.21 -6.95
CA ASN A 85 -1.39 -2.66 -7.16
C ASN A 85 -1.38 -2.99 -8.65
N TYR A 86 -0.59 -4.00 -9.00
CA TYR A 86 -0.53 -4.59 -10.34
C TYR A 86 -0.88 -6.08 -10.24
N CYS A 87 -1.89 -6.50 -11.02
CA CYS A 87 -2.29 -7.90 -11.12
C CYS A 87 -1.40 -8.61 -12.15
N VAL A 88 -0.56 -9.53 -11.69
CA VAL A 88 0.36 -10.32 -12.51
C VAL A 88 -0.39 -11.42 -13.26
N THR A 89 -1.26 -12.14 -12.56
CA THR A 89 -2.16 -13.15 -13.14
C THR A 89 -3.40 -13.27 -12.26
N ASN A 90 -4.51 -13.68 -12.87
CA ASN A 90 -5.80 -13.88 -12.21
C ASN A 90 -6.54 -15.14 -12.70
N GLU A 91 -5.86 -16.05 -13.40
CA GLU A 91 -6.52 -17.21 -14.03
C GLU A 91 -6.78 -18.35 -13.03
N HIS A 92 -5.74 -18.79 -12.33
CA HIS A 92 -5.83 -19.88 -11.34
C HIS A 92 -5.65 -19.39 -9.90
N MET A 93 -4.92 -18.30 -9.75
CA MET A 93 -4.65 -17.62 -8.49
C MET A 93 -4.47 -16.15 -8.82
N THR A 94 -5.00 -15.27 -7.98
CA THR A 94 -4.75 -13.85 -8.10
C THR A 94 -3.39 -13.57 -7.50
N VAL A 95 -2.43 -13.16 -8.32
CA VAL A 95 -1.08 -12.77 -7.90
C VAL A 95 -0.93 -11.28 -8.11
N MET A 96 -0.70 -10.54 -7.02
CA MET A 96 -0.56 -9.09 -7.07
C MET A 96 0.79 -8.64 -6.53
N ILE A 97 1.39 -7.66 -7.20
CA ILE A 97 2.48 -6.85 -6.67
C ILE A 97 1.88 -5.53 -6.23
N VAL A 98 2.13 -5.11 -4.98
CA VAL A 98 1.44 -3.97 -4.37
C VAL A 98 2.44 -3.04 -3.69
N GLY A 99 2.49 -1.80 -4.14
CA GLY A 99 3.27 -0.73 -3.52
C GLY A 99 2.46 0.18 -2.61
N GLY A 100 3.06 1.33 -2.29
CA GLY A 100 2.45 2.37 -1.48
C GLY A 100 3.09 3.74 -1.73
N PRO A 101 2.55 4.82 -1.14
CA PRO A 101 1.62 4.79 -0.01
C PRO A 101 0.18 4.51 -0.40
N ASN A 102 -0.56 3.78 0.43
CA ASN A 102 -2.01 3.63 0.29
C ASN A 102 -2.63 3.31 1.64
N ALA A 103 -3.67 4.05 1.99
CA ALA A 103 -4.42 3.85 3.23
C ALA A 103 -5.90 4.17 2.96
N ARG A 104 -6.77 3.27 3.40
CA ARG A 104 -8.22 3.42 3.35
C ARG A 104 -8.82 3.02 4.70
N THR A 105 -10.11 3.29 4.90
CA THR A 105 -10.79 2.99 6.17
C THR A 105 -11.67 1.75 6.12
N ASP A 106 -11.87 1.16 4.93
CA ASP A 106 -12.58 -0.10 4.74
C ASP A 106 -11.79 -1.30 5.26
N TYR A 107 -12.49 -2.21 5.95
CA TYR A 107 -12.03 -3.55 6.23
C TYR A 107 -12.68 -4.50 5.22
N HIS A 108 -11.85 -5.21 4.47
CA HIS A 108 -12.28 -6.26 3.58
C HIS A 108 -12.48 -7.55 4.38
N ILE A 109 -13.54 -8.28 4.03
CA ILE A 109 -13.88 -9.57 4.60
C ILE A 109 -14.01 -10.53 3.42
N ASN A 110 -13.00 -11.37 3.27
CA ASN A 110 -12.87 -12.33 2.21
C ASN A 110 -13.23 -13.73 2.72
N GLY A 111 -14.02 -14.49 1.95
CA GLY A 111 -14.37 -15.87 2.29
C GLY A 111 -13.22 -16.87 2.12
N THR A 112 -12.10 -16.46 1.52
CA THR A 112 -10.89 -17.27 1.35
C THR A 112 -9.70 -16.66 2.10
N PRO A 113 -8.63 -17.44 2.37
CA PRO A 113 -7.41 -16.91 2.98
C PRO A 113 -6.67 -15.96 2.04
N GLU A 114 -5.93 -15.02 2.61
CA GLU A 114 -5.04 -14.12 1.88
C GLU A 114 -3.61 -14.27 2.37
N TRP A 115 -2.68 -14.49 1.44
CA TRP A 115 -1.26 -14.63 1.77
C TRP A 115 -0.51 -13.35 1.39
N PHE A 116 0.29 -12.86 2.33
CA PHE A 116 1.08 -11.64 2.22
C PHE A 116 2.56 -11.98 2.32
N TYR A 117 3.38 -11.32 1.49
CA TYR A 117 4.83 -11.30 1.66
C TYR A 117 5.37 -9.90 1.39
N GLN A 118 6.20 -9.37 2.28
CA GLN A 118 6.79 -8.06 2.09
C GLN A 118 8.19 -8.17 1.51
N TYR A 119 8.32 -7.87 0.21
CA TYR A 119 9.60 -7.90 -0.48
C TYR A 119 10.48 -6.68 -0.13
N LYS A 120 9.87 -5.50 0.05
CA LYS A 120 10.58 -4.26 0.40
C LYS A 120 9.74 -3.42 1.36
N GLY A 121 10.34 -3.00 2.46
CA GLY A 121 9.70 -2.23 3.52
C GLY A 121 8.61 -3.00 4.26
N ARG A 122 8.05 -2.35 5.28
CA ARG A 122 6.98 -2.94 6.09
C ARG A 122 5.60 -2.52 5.60
N MET A 123 4.56 -3.27 5.95
CA MET A 123 3.18 -2.80 5.94
C MET A 123 2.54 -2.96 7.32
N LEU A 124 1.37 -2.36 7.48
CA LEU A 124 0.49 -2.56 8.62
C LEU A 124 -0.81 -3.19 8.11
N LEU A 125 -1.17 -4.36 8.64
CA LEU A 125 -2.45 -5.01 8.42
C LEU A 125 -3.29 -4.84 9.69
N LYS A 126 -4.28 -3.96 9.65
CA LYS A 126 -5.22 -3.81 10.76
C LYS A 126 -6.25 -4.92 10.65
N VAL A 127 -6.57 -5.61 11.73
CA VAL A 127 -7.55 -6.70 11.74
C VAL A 127 -8.53 -6.56 12.90
N ILE A 128 -9.68 -7.22 12.76
CA ILE A 128 -10.60 -7.48 13.85
C ILE A 128 -10.42 -8.94 14.26
N ASP A 129 -9.84 -9.15 15.43
CA ASP A 129 -9.47 -10.42 16.02
C ASP A 129 -10.26 -10.59 17.33
N GLU A 130 -11.42 -11.25 17.24
CA GLU A 130 -12.33 -11.43 18.37
C GLU A 130 -11.77 -12.40 19.44
N ASP A 131 -10.84 -13.26 19.03
CA ASP A 131 -10.20 -14.27 19.89
C ASP A 131 -8.89 -13.77 20.53
N HIS A 132 -8.47 -12.54 20.24
CA HIS A 132 -7.27 -11.94 20.83
C HIS A 132 -7.47 -11.66 22.32
N ASP A 133 -6.41 -11.84 23.13
CA ASP A 133 -6.32 -11.66 24.60
C ASP A 133 -6.74 -10.28 25.16
N SER A 134 -7.31 -9.41 24.32
CA SER A 134 -7.91 -8.14 24.71
C SER A 134 -9.44 -8.26 24.74
N PRO A 135 -10.04 -8.59 25.90
CA PRO A 135 -11.50 -8.68 26.07
C PRO A 135 -12.24 -7.34 25.87
N THR A 136 -11.53 -6.25 25.55
CA THR A 136 -12.09 -4.90 25.42
C THR A 136 -11.89 -4.27 24.05
N LYS A 137 -11.02 -4.82 23.20
CA LYS A 137 -10.75 -4.30 21.85
C LYS A 137 -10.36 -5.42 20.88
N PRO A 138 -11.22 -5.78 19.92
CA PRO A 138 -10.88 -6.75 18.88
C PRO A 138 -9.96 -6.14 17.80
N PHE A 139 -9.73 -4.82 17.82
CA PHE A 139 -8.83 -4.17 16.86
C PHE A 139 -7.38 -4.50 17.18
N ARG A 140 -6.70 -5.13 16.22
CA ARG A 140 -5.30 -5.52 16.34
C ARG A 140 -4.52 -5.00 15.13
N ASP A 141 -3.35 -4.45 15.41
CA ASP A 141 -2.39 -4.01 14.40
C ASP A 141 -1.34 -5.10 14.20
N ILE A 142 -1.28 -5.68 13.00
CA ILE A 142 -0.27 -6.66 12.61
C ILE A 142 0.73 -5.98 11.68
N TYR A 143 1.96 -5.82 12.13
CA TYR A 143 3.03 -5.39 11.24
C TYR A 143 3.64 -6.58 10.51
N ILE A 144 3.77 -6.45 9.20
CA ILE A 144 4.46 -7.42 8.34
C ILE A 144 5.68 -6.68 7.81
N ASN A 145 6.85 -6.99 8.33
CA ASN A 145 8.12 -6.33 8.03
C ASN A 145 8.75 -6.87 6.74
N GLU A 146 9.77 -6.18 6.23
CA GLU A 146 10.51 -6.63 5.06
C GLU A 146 11.07 -8.05 5.28
N GLY A 147 10.86 -8.94 4.30
CA GLY A 147 11.21 -10.36 4.35
C GLY A 147 10.19 -11.25 5.06
N GLU A 148 9.17 -10.70 5.73
CA GLU A 148 8.17 -11.50 6.43
C GLU A 148 7.04 -11.95 5.49
N MET A 149 6.49 -13.13 5.79
CA MET A 149 5.25 -13.63 5.19
C MET A 149 4.19 -13.86 6.25
N PHE A 150 2.92 -13.71 5.87
CA PHE A 150 1.78 -13.87 6.75
C PHE A 150 0.60 -14.47 5.98
N LEU A 151 -0.06 -15.47 6.56
CA LEU A 151 -1.31 -16.03 6.02
C LEU A 151 -2.46 -15.55 6.89
N LEU A 152 -3.32 -14.70 6.33
CA LEU A 152 -4.55 -14.28 6.98
C LEU A 152 -5.64 -15.34 6.76
N PRO A 153 -6.26 -15.86 7.84
CA PRO A 153 -7.38 -16.80 7.71
C PRO A 153 -8.61 -16.18 7.02
N PRO A 154 -9.51 -17.02 6.47
CA PRO A 154 -10.78 -16.56 5.93
C PRO A 154 -11.62 -15.79 6.94
N ASN A 155 -12.48 -14.90 6.42
CA ASN A 155 -13.49 -14.14 7.14
C ASN A 155 -12.96 -13.18 8.23
N VAL A 156 -11.64 -13.03 8.38
CA VAL A 156 -11.04 -12.02 9.26
C VAL A 156 -11.19 -10.64 8.60
N PRO A 157 -11.94 -9.69 9.21
CA PRO A 157 -11.99 -8.34 8.68
C PRO A 157 -10.61 -7.70 8.76
N HIS A 158 -10.11 -7.21 7.63
CA HIS A 158 -8.75 -6.69 7.55
C HIS A 158 -8.64 -5.43 6.69
N ASN A 159 -7.76 -4.51 7.06
CA ASN A 159 -7.52 -3.24 6.40
C ASN A 159 -6.00 -3.07 6.15
N PRO A 160 -5.53 -3.30 4.90
CA PRO A 160 -4.12 -3.12 4.54
C PRO A 160 -3.73 -1.64 4.44
N VAL A 161 -2.71 -1.25 5.22
CA VAL A 161 -2.05 0.06 5.17
C VAL A 161 -0.63 -0.11 4.65
N ARG A 162 -0.32 0.56 3.54
CA ARG A 162 0.98 0.47 2.85
C ARG A 162 1.69 1.82 2.91
N PHE A 163 2.95 1.80 3.34
CA PHE A 163 3.76 3.01 3.45
C PHE A 163 4.42 3.35 2.11
N ALA A 164 5.00 4.55 1.99
CA ALA A 164 5.71 4.93 0.78
C ALA A 164 6.94 4.05 0.53
N ASN A 165 7.28 3.84 -0.74
CA ASN A 165 8.48 3.09 -1.18
C ASN A 165 8.55 1.62 -0.72
N THR A 166 7.41 1.01 -0.40
CA THR A 166 7.30 -0.42 -0.07
C THR A 166 6.86 -1.26 -1.27
N VAL A 167 7.13 -2.56 -1.26
CA VAL A 167 6.67 -3.54 -2.25
C VAL A 167 6.29 -4.82 -1.52
N GLY A 168 5.03 -5.23 -1.62
CA GLY A 168 4.54 -6.52 -1.15
C GLY A 168 3.94 -7.36 -2.27
N ILE A 169 3.85 -8.66 -2.02
CA ILE A 169 3.14 -9.64 -2.84
C ILE A 169 1.90 -10.06 -2.07
N VAL A 170 0.77 -10.14 -2.77
CA VAL A 170 -0.48 -10.70 -2.24
C VAL A 170 -0.93 -11.83 -3.15
N LEU A 171 -1.28 -12.97 -2.54
CA LEU A 171 -1.89 -14.09 -3.23
C LEU A 171 -3.30 -14.28 -2.68
N GLU A 172 -4.27 -14.37 -3.59
CA GLU A 172 -5.65 -14.73 -3.26
C GLU A 172 -6.12 -15.89 -4.12
N GLN A 173 -7.00 -16.71 -3.56
CA GLN A 173 -7.67 -17.77 -4.30
C GLN A 173 -8.87 -17.20 -5.09
N PRO A 174 -9.18 -17.78 -6.26
CA PRO A 174 -10.46 -17.55 -6.90
C PRO A 174 -11.59 -17.81 -5.91
N ARG A 175 -12.59 -16.93 -5.93
CA ARG A 175 -13.72 -17.03 -5.02
C ARG A 175 -14.51 -18.31 -5.31
N PRO A 176 -14.84 -19.13 -4.28
CA PRO A 176 -15.76 -20.25 -4.45
C PRO A 176 -17.09 -19.77 -5.04
N GLU A 177 -17.76 -20.64 -5.79
CA GLU A 177 -19.06 -20.33 -6.38
C GLU A 177 -20.06 -19.90 -5.30
N GLY A 178 -20.79 -18.81 -5.57
CA GLY A 178 -21.78 -18.26 -4.64
C GLY A 178 -21.20 -17.53 -3.42
N SER A 179 -19.87 -17.49 -3.24
CA SER A 179 -19.26 -16.74 -2.14
C SER A 179 -19.46 -15.22 -2.32
N VAL A 180 -19.49 -14.53 -1.17
CA VAL A 180 -19.78 -13.10 -1.07
C VAL A 180 -18.69 -12.44 -0.25
N ASP A 181 -18.03 -11.46 -0.87
CA ASP A 181 -17.09 -10.57 -0.20
C ASP A 181 -17.87 -9.42 0.45
N ARG A 182 -17.29 -8.86 1.52
CA ARG A 182 -17.84 -7.67 2.18
C ARG A 182 -16.77 -6.62 2.37
N LEU A 183 -17.16 -5.36 2.24
CA LEU A 183 -16.42 -4.23 2.77
C LEU A 183 -17.18 -3.67 3.96
N ARG A 184 -16.49 -3.43 5.06
CA ARG A 184 -17.08 -2.94 6.31
C ARG A 184 -16.28 -1.76 6.84
N TRP A 185 -17.00 -0.77 7.37
CA TRP A 185 -16.41 0.40 8.03
C TRP A 185 -16.75 0.39 9.51
N TYR A 186 -15.77 0.74 10.33
CA TYR A 186 -15.92 0.85 11.78
C TYR A 186 -15.72 2.30 12.24
N CYS A 187 -16.47 2.68 13.26
CA CYS A 187 -16.45 4.03 13.83
C CYS A 187 -15.12 4.29 14.53
N GLN A 188 -14.42 5.36 14.15
CA GLN A 188 -13.16 5.74 14.81
C GLN A 188 -13.35 6.25 16.25
N GLY A 189 -14.55 6.73 16.60
CA GLY A 189 -14.90 7.15 17.97
C GLY A 189 -15.18 6.00 18.95
N CYS A 190 -16.05 5.04 18.56
CA CYS A 190 -16.53 4.00 19.48
C CYS A 190 -16.24 2.55 19.05
N GLY A 191 -15.63 2.33 17.86
CA GLY A 191 -15.32 1.01 17.33
C GLY A 191 -16.51 0.22 16.75
N GLY A 192 -17.74 0.72 16.86
CA GLY A 192 -18.92 0.03 16.32
C GLY A 192 -18.94 -0.02 14.79
N GLN A 193 -19.56 -1.05 14.22
CA GLN A 193 -19.81 -1.13 12.77
C GLN A 193 -20.72 0.03 12.32
N VAL A 194 -20.32 0.69 11.24
CA VAL A 194 -20.99 1.90 10.72
C VAL A 194 -21.72 1.58 9.41
N HIS A 195 -21.03 0.91 8.49
CA HIS A 195 -21.56 0.55 7.19
C HIS A 195 -20.96 -0.79 6.73
N GLU A 196 -21.71 -1.52 5.91
CA GLU A 196 -21.24 -2.72 5.25
C GLU A 196 -21.85 -2.83 3.86
N LYS A 197 -21.05 -3.25 2.89
CA LYS A 197 -21.46 -3.54 1.53
C LYS A 197 -21.01 -4.94 1.14
N SER A 198 -21.97 -5.76 0.73
CA SER A 198 -21.74 -7.12 0.21
C SER A 198 -21.74 -7.12 -1.32
N PHE A 199 -20.89 -7.94 -1.93
CA PHE A 199 -20.84 -8.12 -3.38
C PHE A 199 -20.26 -9.49 -3.76
N HIS A 200 -20.68 -10.00 -4.92
CA HIS A 200 -19.97 -11.10 -5.57
C HIS A 200 -18.76 -10.52 -6.30
N CYS A 201 -17.56 -10.97 -5.91
CA CYS A 201 -16.32 -10.44 -6.46
C CYS A 201 -16.06 -11.01 -7.87
N THR A 202 -16.28 -10.19 -8.90
CA THR A 202 -15.95 -10.47 -10.30
C THR A 202 -14.79 -9.62 -10.79
N ASN A 203 -14.63 -8.40 -10.23
CA ASN A 203 -13.47 -7.54 -10.42
C ASN A 203 -13.20 -6.77 -9.12
N LEU A 204 -12.32 -7.32 -8.29
CA LEU A 204 -12.03 -6.82 -6.94
C LEU A 204 -11.66 -5.33 -6.95
N GLY A 205 -10.74 -4.92 -7.83
CA GLY A 205 -10.25 -3.54 -7.87
C GLY A 205 -11.34 -2.52 -8.20
N THR A 206 -12.16 -2.79 -9.20
CA THR A 206 -13.25 -1.89 -9.62
C THR A 206 -14.35 -1.85 -8.57
N GLN A 207 -14.80 -3.00 -8.07
CA GLN A 207 -15.91 -3.08 -7.12
C GLN A 207 -15.56 -2.46 -5.76
N ILE A 208 -14.32 -2.66 -5.28
CA ILE A 208 -13.85 -1.98 -4.06
C ILE A 208 -13.85 -0.46 -4.26
N LYS A 209 -13.33 0.03 -5.39
CA LYS A 209 -13.26 1.47 -5.68
C LYS A 209 -14.65 2.11 -5.71
N GLU A 210 -15.61 1.45 -6.36
CA GLU A 210 -17.01 1.90 -6.40
C GLU A 210 -17.63 1.98 -5.00
N ALA A 211 -17.47 0.92 -4.19
CA ALA A 211 -18.00 0.88 -2.83
C ALA A 211 -17.36 1.95 -1.92
N VAL A 212 -16.05 2.15 -2.02
CA VAL A 212 -15.32 3.19 -1.26
C VAL A 212 -15.77 4.59 -1.66
N ASN A 213 -15.95 4.86 -2.95
CA ASN A 213 -16.42 6.16 -3.43
C ASN A 213 -17.88 6.42 -3.01
N ALA A 214 -18.76 5.42 -3.12
CA ALA A 214 -20.13 5.52 -2.66
C ALA A 214 -20.21 5.82 -1.16
N PHE A 215 -19.42 5.11 -0.34
CA PHE A 215 -19.33 5.41 1.10
C PHE A 215 -18.80 6.82 1.35
N LYS A 216 -17.79 7.27 0.59
CA LYS A 216 -17.20 8.60 0.75
C LYS A 216 -18.21 9.73 0.55
N GLU A 217 -19.10 9.59 -0.43
CA GLU A 217 -20.09 10.58 -0.84
C GLU A 217 -21.36 10.58 0.04
N ASP A 218 -21.59 9.51 0.82
CA ASP A 218 -22.78 9.35 1.66
C ASP A 218 -22.50 9.68 3.15
N GLU A 219 -22.79 10.92 3.55
CA GLU A 219 -22.64 11.35 4.95
C GLU A 219 -23.52 10.56 5.93
N GLN A 220 -24.70 10.09 5.50
CA GLN A 220 -25.58 9.31 6.36
C GLN A 220 -24.99 7.93 6.62
N ALA A 221 -24.47 7.27 5.57
CA ALA A 221 -23.76 6.00 5.71
C ALA A 221 -22.51 6.14 6.57
N ARG A 222 -21.81 7.29 6.50
CA ARG A 222 -20.61 7.58 7.31
C ARG A 222 -20.91 7.96 8.75
N THR A 223 -22.14 8.35 9.08
CA THR A 223 -22.50 8.78 10.44
C THR A 223 -22.78 7.58 11.33
N CYS A 224 -21.96 7.41 12.36
CA CYS A 224 -22.13 6.32 13.32
C CYS A 224 -23.45 6.47 14.09
N LYS A 225 -24.36 5.52 13.90
CA LYS A 225 -25.67 5.50 14.57
C LYS A 225 -25.60 5.35 16.08
N LYS A 226 -24.47 4.85 16.62
CA LYS A 226 -24.26 4.63 18.06
C LYS A 226 -23.83 5.88 18.81
N CYS A 227 -22.93 6.69 18.23
CA CYS A 227 -22.33 7.83 18.93
C CYS A 227 -22.35 9.16 18.15
N GLY A 228 -22.96 9.18 16.95
CA GLY A 228 -23.08 10.38 16.13
C GLY A 228 -21.79 10.82 15.42
N THR A 229 -20.68 10.10 15.58
CA THR A 229 -19.41 10.42 14.92
C THR A 229 -19.54 10.28 13.41
N LEU A 230 -19.23 11.36 12.67
CA LEU A 230 -19.03 11.28 11.22
C LEU A 230 -17.68 10.62 10.94
N CYS A 231 -17.69 9.47 10.30
CA CYS A 231 -16.49 8.67 10.08
C CYS A 231 -15.62 9.24 8.94
N ASP A 232 -14.31 9.18 9.16
CA ASP A 232 -13.32 9.53 8.16
C ASP A 232 -13.28 8.48 7.05
N VAL A 233 -12.92 8.91 5.84
CA VAL A 233 -12.85 8.05 4.64
C VAL A 233 -11.41 7.67 4.30
N VAL A 234 -10.45 8.47 4.77
CA VAL A 234 -9.00 8.20 4.74
C VAL A 234 -8.51 8.24 6.18
N PRO A 235 -7.61 7.33 6.61
CA PRO A 235 -7.04 7.40 7.94
C PRO A 235 -6.37 8.75 8.19
N LYS A 236 -6.56 9.32 9.38
CA LYS A 236 -5.82 10.52 9.79
C LYS A 236 -4.33 10.21 9.71
N GLN A 237 -3.56 11.10 9.10
CA GLN A 237 -2.10 10.99 9.13
C GLN A 237 -1.67 11.07 10.60
N THR A 238 -1.14 9.98 11.13
CA THR A 238 -0.45 10.01 12.41
C THR A 238 0.94 10.56 12.15
N SER A 239 1.20 11.75 12.69
CA SER A 239 2.51 12.41 12.73
C SER A 239 3.56 11.54 13.39
#